data_AF-A0A8T2P7K4-F1
#
_entry.id   AF-A0A8T2P7K4-F1
#
_cell.length_a   1.000
_cell.length_b   1.000
_cell.length_c   1.000
_cell.angle_alpha   90.00
_cell.angle_beta   90.00
_cell.angle_gamma   90.00
#
_symmetry.space_group_name_H-M   'P 1'
#
loop_
_entity.id
_entity.type
_entity.pdbx_description
1 polymer ?
#
loop_
_entity_poly.entity_id
_entity_poly.type
_entity_poly.pdbx_seq_one_letter_code
_entity_poly.pdbx_strand_id
1 'polypeptide(L)'
;MTDQNVSFSAIQEYEGLQEEHEKTKMECERVQKERDDAMRKLKEFQRVSRMVIEEVNIIQENLEIEKSCRQNAEALASKLNRQNKSLKRKSMLYLSHLGPEVIAEISIEDDDKDMPAEENEEGTGTCSSGHCQQIISDEKGRLAIELGEEKEKLKDLKEELLEEKHNNTLLIAETVEQKKLLAKYNRVSLLVLEEYEELQENLSLEKDLRMLVEQKKLNRQSQILLQDISPEEALQKALQDIATLTQALEMQKLEHQKQVKDFQERMQSSELRREVAALKQQIDLLQEEKAEWEDRCAKAEVQRKSYDRSSSWRPIPHPLHPLHLRHLLHHPHHQHPQLPIPLGKEALDIRQQAVDEMMERIKKGVQLRPVSPATSRAKKPQKVTPDSAIQELKGILDTFQRPTPAQYKAGAPAPEGNAETELERVLQRRRCAFETTQNSRVEASSTLLPSSVLDMTRVKAAVPQAQPHCPEPAPSQEPSPSLAKEMHSQQPSNFCPSSLGFVYLFSTS
;
A
#
# COMPACT_ATOMS: atom_id res chain seq x y z
N MET A 1 -50.85 4.18 -50.75
CA MET A 1 -50.95 4.02 -49.28
C MET A 1 -49.80 3.20 -48.69
N THR A 2 -49.10 2.38 -49.49
CA THR A 2 -47.97 1.54 -49.03
C THR A 2 -46.68 2.33 -48.76
N ASP A 3 -46.34 3.34 -49.56
CA ASP A 3 -45.05 4.05 -49.42
C ASP A 3 -44.94 4.92 -48.15
N GLN A 4 -46.05 5.48 -47.66
CA GLN A 4 -46.06 6.28 -46.42
C GLN A 4 -45.85 5.42 -45.17
N ASN A 5 -46.34 4.17 -45.17
CA ASN A 5 -46.12 3.24 -44.06
C ASN A 5 -44.67 2.75 -44.00
N VAL A 6 -44.03 2.53 -45.16
CA VAL A 6 -42.61 2.14 -45.22
C VAL A 6 -41.73 3.29 -44.73
N SER A 7 -42.04 4.53 -45.11
CA SER A 7 -41.32 5.72 -44.63
C SER A 7 -41.47 5.92 -43.12
N PHE A 8 -42.64 5.67 -42.53
CA PHE A 8 -42.85 5.80 -41.09
C PHE A 8 -42.09 4.71 -40.31
N SER A 9 -42.11 3.46 -40.79
CA SER A 9 -41.35 2.35 -40.20
C SER A 9 -39.84 2.63 -40.20
N ALA A 10 -39.31 3.16 -41.31
CA ALA A 10 -37.89 3.49 -41.42
C ALA A 10 -37.46 4.64 -40.48
N ILE A 11 -38.34 5.63 -40.25
CA ILE A 11 -38.09 6.72 -39.30
C ILE A 11 -38.06 6.18 -37.87
N GLN A 12 -39.03 5.34 -37.50
CA GLN A 12 -39.09 4.75 -36.16
C GLN A 12 -37.88 3.85 -35.86
N GLU A 13 -37.41 3.08 -36.84
CA GLU A 13 -36.19 2.28 -36.71
C GLU A 13 -34.94 3.15 -36.57
N TYR A 14 -34.85 4.26 -37.30
CA TYR A 14 -33.74 5.21 -37.19
C TYR A 14 -33.71 5.92 -35.84
N GLU A 15 -34.87 6.34 -35.33
CA GLU A 15 -35.02 6.93 -33.99
C GLU A 15 -34.60 5.94 -32.90
N GLY A 16 -35.05 4.67 -32.98
CA GLY A 16 -34.64 3.63 -32.05
C GLY A 16 -33.13 3.34 -32.09
N LEU A 17 -32.54 3.33 -33.28
CA LEU A 17 -31.08 3.20 -33.44
C LEU A 17 -30.32 4.39 -32.85
N GLN A 18 -30.87 5.60 -32.96
CA GLN A 18 -30.27 6.80 -32.38
C GLN A 18 -30.29 6.78 -30.85
N GLU A 19 -31.39 6.33 -30.24
CA GLU A 19 -31.50 6.17 -28.79
C GLU A 19 -30.52 5.11 -28.25
N GLU A 20 -30.43 3.96 -28.91
CA GLU A 20 -29.48 2.91 -28.53
C GLU A 20 -28.03 3.33 -28.74
N HIS A 21 -27.73 4.14 -29.77
CA HIS A 21 -26.41 4.73 -29.96
C HIS A 21 -26.04 5.67 -28.80
N GLU A 22 -26.94 6.57 -28.40
CA GLU A 22 -26.67 7.50 -27.30
C GLU A 22 -26.51 6.77 -25.97
N LYS A 23 -27.32 5.73 -25.72
CA LYS A 23 -27.20 4.86 -24.54
C LYS A 23 -25.86 4.11 -24.53
N THR A 24 -25.44 3.56 -25.67
CA THR A 24 -24.15 2.86 -25.80
C THR A 24 -22.98 3.84 -25.60
N LYS A 25 -23.09 5.07 -26.09
CA LYS A 25 -22.10 6.12 -25.90
C LYS A 25 -21.96 6.51 -24.42
N MET A 26 -23.07 6.72 -23.72
CA MET A 26 -23.06 7.00 -22.28
C MET A 26 -22.42 5.85 -21.47
N GLU A 27 -22.71 4.60 -21.85
CA GLU A 27 -22.12 3.43 -21.21
C GLU A 27 -20.62 3.30 -21.50
N CYS A 28 -20.19 3.59 -22.73
CA CYS A 28 -18.78 3.64 -23.09
C CYS A 28 -18.01 4.70 -22.28
N GLU A 29 -18.59 5.90 -22.11
CA GLU A 29 -18.02 6.95 -21.29
C GLU A 29 -17.93 6.55 -19.81
N ARG A 30 -18.93 5.84 -19.28
CA ARG A 30 -18.91 5.29 -17.91
C ARG A 30 -17.75 4.31 -17.72
N VAL A 31 -17.63 3.32 -18.61
CA VAL A 31 -16.55 2.33 -18.58
C VAL A 31 -15.18 2.98 -18.74
N GLN A 32 -15.07 4.02 -19.57
CA GLN A 32 -13.84 4.76 -19.75
C GLN A 32 -13.39 5.46 -18.46
N LYS A 33 -14.32 6.11 -17.73
CA LYS A 33 -14.04 6.72 -16.44
C LYS A 33 -13.60 5.68 -15.41
N GLU A 34 -14.27 4.53 -15.36
CA GLU A 34 -13.91 3.44 -14.45
C GLU A 34 -12.50 2.89 -14.73
N ARG A 35 -12.16 2.71 -16.02
CA ARG A 35 -10.80 2.34 -16.44
C ARG A 35 -9.78 3.40 -16.00
N ASP A 36 -10.07 4.67 -16.19
CA ASP A 36 -9.14 5.77 -15.85
C ASP A 36 -8.91 5.87 -14.34
N ASP A 37 -9.95 5.68 -13.54
CA ASP A 37 -9.85 5.63 -12.09
C ASP A 37 -9.09 4.39 -11.62
N ALA A 38 -9.32 3.23 -12.25
CA ALA A 38 -8.55 2.01 -11.98
C ALA A 38 -7.06 2.18 -12.33
N MET A 39 -6.75 2.82 -13.46
CA MET A 39 -5.38 3.16 -13.84
C MET A 39 -4.73 4.13 -12.86
N ARG A 40 -5.48 5.13 -12.35
CA ARG A 40 -4.97 6.06 -11.32
C ARG A 40 -4.63 5.32 -10.03
N LYS A 41 -5.51 4.42 -9.58
CA LYS A 41 -5.27 3.56 -8.40
C LYS A 41 -4.05 2.65 -8.61
N LEU A 42 -3.91 2.04 -9.78
CA LEU A 42 -2.75 1.19 -10.11
C LEU A 42 -1.44 1.98 -10.06
N LYS A 43 -1.41 3.20 -10.62
CA LYS A 43 -0.22 4.07 -10.55
C LYS A 43 0.16 4.41 -9.11
N GLU A 44 -0.82 4.63 -8.25
CA GLU A 44 -0.58 4.89 -6.84
C GLU A 44 -0.03 3.66 -6.11
N PHE A 45 -0.60 2.47 -6.35
CA PHE A 45 -0.05 1.23 -5.82
C PHE A 45 1.39 0.97 -6.28
N GLN A 46 1.69 1.22 -7.55
CA GLN A 46 3.05 1.10 -8.08
C GLN A 46 4.02 2.12 -7.47
N ARG A 47 3.56 3.33 -7.16
CA ARG A 47 4.35 4.34 -6.46
C ARG A 47 4.69 3.89 -5.05
N VAL A 48 3.69 3.48 -4.28
CA VAL A 48 3.87 2.99 -2.90
C VAL A 48 4.73 1.73 -2.88
N SER A 49 4.49 0.78 -3.79
CA SER A 49 5.29 -0.45 -3.88
C SER A 49 6.76 -0.17 -4.14
N ARG A 50 7.09 0.78 -5.02
CA ARG A 50 8.49 1.19 -5.25
C ARG A 50 9.14 1.78 -4.00
N MET A 51 8.42 2.63 -3.27
CA MET A 51 8.92 3.20 -2.01
C MET A 51 9.20 2.11 -0.97
N VAL A 52 8.30 1.15 -0.80
CA VAL A 52 8.48 0.04 0.15
C VAL A 52 9.69 -0.83 -0.24
N ILE A 53 9.86 -1.13 -1.53
CA ILE A 53 11.03 -1.89 -2.00
C ILE A 53 12.31 -1.13 -1.67
N GLU A 54 12.35 0.18 -1.89
CA GLU A 54 13.51 1.00 -1.57
C GLU A 54 13.81 1.03 -0.07
N GLU A 55 12.80 1.20 0.78
CA GLU A 55 12.97 1.15 2.24
C GLU A 55 13.51 -0.21 2.71
N VAL A 56 13.00 -1.31 2.13
CA VAL A 56 13.51 -2.66 2.44
C VAL A 56 14.97 -2.81 2.01
N ASN A 57 15.34 -2.29 0.84
CA ASN A 57 16.74 -2.31 0.38
C ASN A 57 17.66 -1.53 1.34
N ILE A 58 17.25 -0.34 1.77
CA ILE A 58 17.99 0.48 2.74
C ILE A 58 18.13 -0.26 4.08
N ILE A 59 17.08 -0.93 4.56
CA ILE A 59 17.13 -1.73 5.79
C ILE A 59 18.10 -2.90 5.63
N GLN A 60 18.09 -3.56 4.48
CA GLN A 60 18.98 -4.68 4.17
C GLN A 60 20.45 -4.25 4.19
N GLU A 61 20.78 -3.12 3.56
CA GLU A 61 22.13 -2.54 3.56
C GLU A 61 22.58 -2.16 4.98
N ASN A 62 21.71 -1.51 5.76
CA ASN A 62 22.01 -1.17 7.16
C ASN A 62 22.30 -2.40 8.01
N LEU A 63 21.54 -3.48 7.80
CA LEU A 63 21.76 -4.73 8.50
C LEU A 63 23.11 -5.36 8.15
N GLU A 64 23.56 -5.26 6.89
CA GLU A 64 24.87 -5.74 6.47
C GLU A 64 26.00 -4.92 7.10
N ILE A 65 25.85 -3.59 7.12
CA ILE A 65 26.78 -2.69 7.82
C ILE A 65 26.85 -3.07 9.30
N GLU A 66 25.71 -3.18 9.99
CA GLU A 66 25.67 -3.52 11.43
C GLU A 66 26.34 -4.88 11.71
N LYS A 67 26.09 -5.90 10.88
CA LYS A 67 26.76 -7.20 10.98
C LYS A 67 28.27 -7.07 10.87
N SER A 68 28.76 -6.32 9.89
CA SER A 68 30.20 -6.10 9.71
C SER A 68 30.82 -5.33 10.89
N CYS A 69 30.14 -4.31 11.40
CA CYS A 69 30.56 -3.56 12.58
C CYS A 69 30.66 -4.45 13.81
N ARG A 70 29.66 -5.31 14.05
CA ARG A 70 29.66 -6.26 15.17
C ARG A 70 30.82 -7.25 15.07
N GLN A 71 31.04 -7.83 13.90
CA GLN A 71 32.15 -8.76 13.66
C GLN A 71 33.52 -8.09 13.89
N ASN A 72 33.69 -6.87 13.40
CA ASN A 72 34.91 -6.09 13.61
C ASN A 72 35.13 -5.77 15.09
N ALA A 73 34.08 -5.38 15.82
CA ALA A 73 34.15 -5.13 17.26
C ALA A 73 34.54 -6.40 18.05
N GLU A 74 33.96 -7.56 17.73
CA GLU A 74 34.31 -8.85 18.36
C GLU A 74 35.77 -9.25 18.08
N ALA A 75 36.25 -9.02 16.86
CA ALA A 75 37.64 -9.26 16.49
C ALA A 75 38.60 -8.35 17.28
N LEU A 76 38.27 -7.06 17.42
CA LEU A 76 39.04 -6.10 18.21
C LEU A 76 39.04 -6.46 19.70
N ALA A 77 37.89 -6.79 20.28
CA ALA A 77 37.77 -7.23 21.67
C ALA A 77 38.61 -8.50 21.93
N SER A 78 38.58 -9.46 21.00
CA SER A 78 39.41 -10.67 21.07
C SER A 78 40.90 -10.37 21.00
N LYS A 79 41.30 -9.43 20.15
CA LYS A 79 42.70 -8.97 20.03
C LYS A 79 43.17 -8.28 21.31
N LEU A 80 42.36 -7.37 21.85
CA LEU A 80 42.64 -6.66 23.10
C LEU A 80 42.75 -7.63 24.27
N ASN A 81 41.87 -8.64 24.37
CA ASN A 81 41.97 -9.69 25.37
C ASN A 81 43.25 -10.52 25.27
N ARG A 82 43.71 -10.85 24.05
CA ARG A 82 45.00 -11.54 23.85
C ARG A 82 46.18 -10.67 24.26
N GLN A 83 46.14 -9.38 23.92
CA GLN A 83 47.16 -8.41 24.32
C GLN A 83 47.20 -8.23 25.84
N ASN A 84 46.05 -8.06 26.50
CA ASN A 84 45.95 -7.97 27.96
C ASN A 84 46.45 -9.23 28.66
N LYS A 85 46.13 -10.43 28.15
CA LYS A 85 46.68 -11.69 28.68
C LYS A 85 48.20 -11.76 28.52
N SER A 86 48.72 -11.34 27.37
CA SER A 86 50.17 -11.29 27.11
C SER A 86 50.87 -10.29 28.04
N LEU A 87 50.30 -9.09 28.18
CA LEU A 87 50.80 -8.04 29.06
C LEU A 87 50.78 -8.51 30.52
N LYS A 88 49.67 -9.07 31.01
CA LYS A 88 49.56 -9.62 32.37
C LYS A 88 50.64 -10.67 32.66
N ARG A 89 50.95 -11.55 31.69
CA ARG A 89 52.05 -12.53 31.83
C ARG A 89 53.41 -11.85 31.92
N LYS A 90 53.68 -10.85 31.08
CA LYS A 90 54.94 -10.08 31.10
C LYS A 90 55.08 -9.28 32.41
N SER A 91 54.04 -8.54 32.80
CA SER A 91 54.02 -7.78 34.06
C SER A 91 54.25 -8.69 35.26
N MET A 92 53.63 -9.87 35.30
CA MET A 92 53.86 -10.85 36.36
C MET A 92 55.31 -11.36 36.40
N LEU A 93 55.93 -11.60 35.23
CA LEU A 93 57.35 -11.96 35.15
C LEU A 93 58.24 -10.84 35.70
N TYR A 94 58.02 -9.59 35.29
CA TYR A 94 58.80 -8.46 35.80
C TYR A 94 58.60 -8.25 37.29
N LEU A 95 57.37 -8.39 37.80
CA LEU A 95 57.07 -8.26 39.22
C LEU A 95 57.85 -9.26 40.07
N SER A 96 58.09 -10.48 39.56
CA SER A 96 58.92 -11.48 40.26
C SER A 96 60.41 -11.12 40.35
N HIS A 97 60.89 -10.19 39.53
CA HIS A 97 62.26 -9.68 39.54
C HIS A 97 62.42 -8.38 40.35
N LEU A 98 61.32 -7.80 40.84
CA LEU A 98 61.33 -6.61 41.69
C LEU A 98 61.33 -7.03 43.17
N GLY A 99 62.14 -6.35 43.99
CA GLY A 99 62.15 -6.57 45.44
C GLY A 99 60.91 -5.97 46.12
N PRO A 100 60.52 -6.45 47.32
CA PRO A 100 59.35 -5.95 48.05
C PRO A 100 59.41 -4.45 48.35
N GLU A 101 60.62 -3.87 48.43
CA GLU A 101 60.87 -2.44 48.63
C GLU A 101 60.46 -1.60 47.39
N VAL A 102 60.78 -2.07 46.18
CA VAL A 102 60.42 -1.41 44.91
C VAL A 102 58.93 -1.58 44.58
N ILE A 103 58.32 -2.68 45.00
CA ILE A 103 56.88 -2.94 44.80
C ILE A 103 56.01 -2.06 45.71
N ALA A 104 56.50 -1.77 46.93
CA ALA A 104 55.84 -0.85 47.87
C ALA A 104 55.86 0.61 47.35
N GLU A 105 56.94 1.06 46.71
CA GLU A 105 57.02 2.40 46.09
C GLU A 105 56.07 2.57 44.89
N ILE A 106 55.62 1.49 44.25
CA ILE A 106 54.72 1.53 43.06
C ILE A 106 53.24 1.33 43.45
N SER A 107 52.94 0.91 44.68
CA SER A 107 51.57 0.70 45.14
C SER A 107 50.89 2.05 45.38
N ILE A 108 50.24 2.58 44.34
CA ILE A 108 49.30 3.68 44.46
C ILE A 108 48.11 3.12 45.25
N GLU A 109 47.91 3.62 46.46
CA GLU A 109 46.78 3.27 47.31
C GLU A 109 45.48 3.69 46.60
N ASP A 110 44.58 2.74 46.35
CA ASP A 110 43.23 2.99 45.82
C ASP A 110 42.40 3.70 46.89
N ASP A 111 42.58 5.01 47.02
CA ASP A 111 41.83 5.84 47.96
C ASP A 111 40.59 6.43 47.25
N ASP A 112 39.49 5.67 47.28
CA ASP A 112 38.13 6.15 47.04
C ASP A 112 37.74 7.12 48.16
N LYS A 113 38.17 8.38 48.06
CA LYS A 113 37.66 9.48 48.88
C LYS A 113 37.34 10.68 48.00
N ASP A 114 36.03 10.90 47.80
CA ASP A 114 35.50 12.21 47.46
C ASP A 114 35.99 13.23 48.49
N MET A 115 36.88 14.13 48.09
CA MET A 115 37.14 15.39 48.77
C MET A 115 37.43 16.48 47.72
N PRO A 116 37.07 17.74 48.04
CA PRO A 116 36.73 18.76 47.05
C PRO A 116 37.98 19.34 46.38
N ALA A 117 37.72 19.93 45.21
CA ALA A 117 38.64 20.78 44.49
C ALA A 117 39.30 21.80 45.44
N GLU A 118 40.61 21.62 45.64
CA GLU A 118 41.53 22.74 45.78
C GLU A 118 42.75 22.48 44.90
N GLU A 119 43.25 23.60 44.41
CA GLU A 119 44.18 23.75 43.32
C GLU A 119 45.59 23.29 43.68
N ASN A 120 46.33 22.98 42.62
CA ASN A 120 47.78 22.82 42.54
C ASN A 120 48.35 21.51 43.09
N GLU A 121 48.61 20.58 42.17
CA GLU A 121 49.96 20.02 42.08
C GLU A 121 50.27 19.59 40.64
N GLU A 122 51.20 20.35 40.06
CA GLU A 122 51.76 20.19 38.72
C GLU A 122 52.76 19.02 38.77
N GLY A 123 52.23 17.80 38.72
CA GLY A 123 52.99 16.56 38.85
C GLY A 123 53.43 15.95 37.51
N THR A 124 54.61 16.37 37.06
CA THR A 124 55.66 15.49 36.50
C THR A 124 55.24 14.43 35.47
N GLY A 125 54.98 14.89 34.26
CA GLY A 125 55.03 14.09 33.03
C GLY A 125 55.37 14.93 31.79
N THR A 126 55.85 16.14 32.01
CA THR A 126 56.07 17.13 30.96
C THR A 126 57.29 16.75 30.14
N CYS A 127 57.06 16.31 28.91
CA CYS A 127 58.09 16.29 27.88
C CYS A 127 58.74 17.70 27.85
N SER A 128 59.97 17.84 28.34
CA SER A 128 60.70 19.10 28.49
C SER A 128 61.12 19.77 27.16
N SER A 129 60.57 19.28 26.05
CA SER A 129 60.71 19.88 24.74
C SER A 129 59.61 20.93 24.57
N GLY A 130 59.98 22.19 24.34
CA GLY A 130 59.00 23.25 24.06
C GLY A 130 58.06 22.92 22.89
N HIS A 131 58.46 22.00 22.01
CA HIS A 131 57.63 21.45 20.95
C HIS A 131 56.45 20.60 21.48
N CYS A 132 56.67 19.76 22.50
CA CYS A 132 55.61 18.97 23.13
C CYS A 132 54.59 19.89 23.83
N GLN A 133 55.06 20.91 24.54
CA GLN A 133 54.20 21.87 25.25
C GLN A 133 53.29 22.66 24.30
N GLN A 134 53.83 23.05 23.13
CA GLN A 134 53.07 23.76 22.10
C GLN A 134 51.99 22.87 21.49
N ILE A 135 52.32 21.62 21.12
CA ILE A 135 51.35 20.67 20.55
C ILE A 135 50.21 20.41 21.53
N ILE A 136 50.51 20.17 22.81
CA ILE A 136 49.49 19.93 23.85
C ILE A 136 48.58 21.16 24.03
N SER A 137 49.14 22.37 23.99
CA SER A 137 48.37 23.61 24.11
C SER A 137 47.50 23.87 22.88
N ASP A 138 48.02 23.59 21.69
CA ASP A 138 47.30 23.72 20.41
C ASP A 138 46.16 22.68 20.33
N GLU A 139 46.40 21.43 20.72
CA GLU A 139 45.36 20.39 20.81
C GLU A 139 44.30 20.72 21.86
N LYS A 140 44.70 21.25 23.03
CA LYS A 140 43.77 21.72 24.06
C LYS A 140 42.91 22.88 23.56
N GLY A 141 43.49 23.81 22.82
CA GLY A 141 42.76 24.90 22.17
C GLY A 141 41.75 24.39 21.13
N ARG A 142 42.17 23.42 20.30
CA ARG A 142 41.30 22.78 19.30
C ARG A 142 40.12 22.05 19.93
N LEU A 143 40.37 21.24 20.96
CA LEU A 143 39.32 20.52 21.70
C LEU A 143 38.37 21.48 22.42
N ALA A 144 38.85 22.63 22.90
CA ALA A 144 37.99 23.65 23.51
C ALA A 144 37.04 24.30 22.49
N ILE A 145 37.51 24.53 21.25
CA ILE A 145 36.67 25.03 20.15
C ILE A 145 35.65 23.96 19.74
N GLU A 146 36.09 22.73 19.50
CA GLU A 146 35.23 21.60 19.13
C GLU A 146 34.13 21.38 20.20
N LEU A 147 34.49 21.43 21.49
CA LEU A 147 33.52 21.34 22.60
C LEU A 147 32.55 22.53 22.65
N GLY A 148 33.00 23.73 22.24
CA GLY A 148 32.15 24.92 22.13
C GLY A 148 31.12 24.76 21.02
N GLU A 149 31.55 24.33 19.84
CA GLU A 149 30.68 24.06 18.69
C GLU A 149 29.67 22.95 18.97
N GLU A 150 30.09 21.87 19.63
CA GLU A 150 29.20 20.77 20.03
C GLU A 150 28.12 21.26 21.00
N LYS A 151 28.48 22.13 21.95
CA LYS A 151 27.54 22.73 22.91
C LYS A 151 26.54 23.68 22.23
N GLU A 152 26.99 24.45 21.24
CA GLU A 152 26.13 25.33 20.45
C GLU A 152 25.15 24.51 19.61
N LYS A 153 25.63 23.51 18.87
CA LYS A 153 24.77 22.56 18.12
C LYS A 153 23.74 21.88 19.02
N LEU A 154 24.14 21.46 20.22
CA LEU A 154 23.25 20.84 21.19
C LEU A 154 22.18 21.81 21.71
N LYS A 155 22.48 23.11 21.80
CA LYS A 155 21.50 24.15 22.16
C LYS A 155 20.49 24.36 21.03
N ASP A 156 20.95 24.46 19.79
CA ASP A 156 20.09 24.66 18.62
C ASP A 156 19.13 23.47 18.42
N LEU A 157 19.65 22.24 18.52
CA LEU A 157 18.82 21.02 18.45
C LEU A 157 17.77 20.95 19.56
N LYS A 158 18.06 21.51 20.75
CA LYS A 158 17.08 21.58 21.83
C LYS A 158 15.98 22.59 21.53
N GLU A 159 16.31 23.73 20.94
CA GLU A 159 15.35 24.76 20.54
C GLU A 159 14.44 24.25 19.43
N GLU A 160 15.02 23.63 18.40
CA GLU A 160 14.27 23.00 17.30
C GLU A 160 13.34 21.89 17.83
N LEU A 161 13.81 21.06 18.76
CA LEU A 161 12.97 20.04 19.40
C LEU A 161 11.78 20.64 20.18
N LEU A 162 11.96 21.80 20.82
CA LEU A 162 10.88 22.49 21.54
C LEU A 162 9.86 23.11 20.58
N GLU A 163 10.33 23.75 19.50
CA GLU A 163 9.46 24.26 18.44
C GLU A 163 8.65 23.11 17.82
N GLU A 164 9.30 21.97 17.56
CA GLU A 164 8.67 20.81 16.96
C GLU A 164 7.63 20.16 17.89
N LYS A 165 7.89 20.13 19.21
CA LYS A 165 6.90 19.71 20.21
C LYS A 165 5.68 20.64 20.26
N HIS A 166 5.91 21.95 20.15
CA HIS A 166 4.83 22.93 20.11
C HIS A 166 3.98 22.74 18.84
N ASN A 167 4.62 22.66 17.67
CA ASN A 167 3.97 22.39 16.39
C ASN A 167 3.17 21.08 16.44
N ASN A 168 3.74 20.01 17.00
CA ASN A 168 3.04 18.73 17.17
C ASN A 168 1.74 18.88 18.00
N THR A 169 1.77 19.70 19.05
CA THR A 169 0.60 19.97 19.89
C THR A 169 -0.49 20.71 19.11
N LEU A 170 -0.12 21.74 18.33
CA LEU A 170 -1.06 22.47 17.46
C LEU A 170 -1.67 21.54 16.39
N LEU A 171 -0.85 20.69 15.77
CA LEU A 171 -1.31 19.70 14.80
C LEU A 171 -2.31 18.71 15.41
N ILE A 172 -2.07 18.24 16.64
CA ILE A 172 -3.01 17.36 17.34
C ILE A 172 -4.34 18.09 17.57
N ALA A 173 -4.31 19.34 18.02
CA ALA A 173 -5.51 20.14 18.24
C ALA A 173 -6.31 20.33 16.94
N GLU A 174 -5.63 20.70 15.85
CA GLU A 174 -6.25 20.84 14.52
C GLU A 174 -6.84 19.51 14.03
N THR A 175 -6.13 18.40 14.22
CA THR A 175 -6.63 17.05 13.86
C THR A 175 -7.91 16.71 14.64
N VAL A 176 -8.01 17.12 15.90
CA VAL A 176 -9.22 16.92 16.72
C VAL A 176 -10.38 17.76 16.20
N GLU A 177 -10.15 19.02 15.81
CA GLU A 177 -11.19 19.86 15.21
C GLU A 177 -11.66 19.33 13.86
N GLN A 178 -10.74 18.87 13.00
CA GLN A 178 -11.08 18.21 11.73
C GLN A 178 -11.93 16.95 11.94
N LYS A 179 -11.63 16.14 12.96
CA LYS A 179 -12.45 14.97 13.32
C LYS A 179 -13.86 15.35 13.77
N LYS A 180 -14.00 16.43 14.56
CA LYS A 180 -15.32 16.95 14.97
C LYS A 180 -16.12 17.44 13.76
N LEU A 181 -15.45 18.11 12.83
CA LEU A 181 -16.06 18.60 11.60
C LEU A 181 -16.53 17.45 10.71
N LEU A 182 -15.70 16.43 10.53
CA LEU A 182 -16.07 15.21 9.82
C LEU A 182 -17.29 14.54 10.44
N ALA A 183 -17.38 14.49 11.77
CA ALA A 183 -18.55 13.94 12.45
C ALA A 183 -19.84 14.73 12.15
N LYS A 184 -19.76 16.07 12.03
CA LYS A 184 -20.91 16.90 11.62
C LYS A 184 -21.32 16.63 10.18
N TYR A 185 -20.36 16.50 9.25
CA TYR A 185 -20.63 16.13 7.86
C TYR A 185 -21.28 14.76 7.74
N ASN A 186 -20.78 13.77 8.48
CA ASN A 186 -21.37 12.43 8.51
C ASN A 186 -22.81 12.46 9.03
N ARG A 187 -23.09 13.24 10.08
CA ARG A 187 -24.44 13.43 10.61
C ARG A 187 -25.38 14.02 9.56
N VAL A 188 -24.95 15.09 8.90
CA VAL A 188 -25.73 15.70 7.81
C VAL A 188 -25.95 14.71 6.67
N SER A 189 -24.93 13.94 6.28
CA SER A 189 -25.04 12.97 5.20
C SER A 189 -26.12 11.93 5.51
N LEU A 190 -26.26 11.51 6.77
CA LEU A 190 -27.33 10.60 7.20
C LEU A 190 -28.69 11.29 7.14
N LEU A 191 -28.81 12.52 7.65
CA LEU A 191 -30.07 13.28 7.59
C LEU A 191 -30.55 13.50 6.15
N VAL A 192 -29.64 13.76 5.21
CA VAL A 192 -29.99 13.90 3.78
C VAL A 192 -30.54 12.59 3.21
N LEU A 193 -29.96 11.44 3.59
CA LEU A 193 -30.46 10.14 3.15
C LEU A 193 -31.85 9.85 3.75
N GLU A 194 -32.04 10.12 5.04
CA GLU A 194 -33.33 9.96 5.72
C GLU A 194 -34.41 10.86 5.09
N GLU A 195 -34.12 12.14 4.83
CA GLU A 195 -35.05 13.07 4.16
C GLU A 195 -35.38 12.63 2.72
N TYR A 196 -34.40 12.07 2.00
CA TYR A 196 -34.62 11.55 0.65
C TYR A 196 -35.49 10.28 0.65
N GLU A 197 -35.26 9.35 1.58
CA GLU A 197 -36.07 8.15 1.76
C GLU A 197 -37.52 8.51 2.09
N GLU A 198 -37.76 9.45 3.02
CA GLU A 198 -39.09 9.95 3.35
C GLU A 198 -39.80 10.57 2.12
N LEU A 199 -39.08 11.37 1.33
CA LEU A 199 -39.62 11.96 0.11
C LEU A 199 -39.98 10.89 -0.93
N GLN A 200 -39.16 9.85 -1.06
CA GLN A 200 -39.40 8.73 -1.96
C GLN A 200 -40.65 7.93 -1.56
N GLU A 201 -40.83 7.65 -0.26
CA GLU A 201 -42.03 7.01 0.28
C GLU A 201 -43.28 7.86 0.01
N ASN A 202 -43.22 9.17 0.29
CA ASN A 202 -44.33 10.09 0.02
C ASN A 202 -44.71 10.14 -1.46
N LEU A 203 -43.73 10.16 -2.37
CA LEU A 203 -43.98 10.12 -3.81
C LEU A 203 -44.63 8.80 -4.24
N SER A 204 -44.23 7.67 -3.67
CA SER A 204 -44.84 6.38 -3.96
C SER A 204 -46.31 6.34 -3.53
N LEU A 205 -46.61 6.82 -2.32
CA LEU A 205 -47.96 6.93 -1.80
C LEU A 205 -48.82 7.87 -2.66
N GLU A 206 -48.28 9.00 -3.11
CA GLU A 206 -49.00 9.93 -3.99
C GLU A 206 -49.37 9.27 -5.33
N LYS A 207 -48.44 8.50 -5.93
CA LYS A 207 -48.70 7.74 -7.16
C LYS A 207 -49.82 6.72 -6.95
N ASP A 208 -49.79 5.98 -5.85
CA ASP A 208 -50.80 4.97 -5.52
C ASP A 208 -52.17 5.61 -5.29
N LEU A 209 -52.22 6.75 -4.58
CA LEU A 209 -53.45 7.50 -4.36
C LEU A 209 -54.01 8.08 -5.68
N ARG A 210 -53.16 8.62 -6.56
CA ARG A 210 -53.58 9.09 -7.90
C ARG A 210 -54.16 7.93 -8.72
N MET A 211 -53.52 6.77 -8.71
CA MET A 211 -54.01 5.57 -9.39
C MET A 211 -55.36 5.13 -8.83
N LEU A 212 -55.53 5.12 -7.51
CA LEU A 212 -56.80 4.77 -6.86
C LEU A 212 -57.93 5.73 -7.23
N VAL A 213 -57.63 7.04 -7.29
CA VAL A 213 -58.61 8.07 -7.70
C VAL A 213 -59.05 7.84 -9.14
N GLU A 214 -58.11 7.59 -10.06
CA GLU A 214 -58.44 7.29 -11.46
C GLU A 214 -59.22 5.97 -11.59
N GLN A 215 -58.84 4.92 -10.85
CA GLN A 215 -59.58 3.67 -10.82
C GLN A 215 -61.02 3.87 -10.32
N LYS A 216 -61.22 4.66 -9.25
CA LYS A 216 -62.56 4.98 -8.72
C LYS A 216 -63.38 5.79 -9.72
N LYS A 217 -62.74 6.71 -10.46
CA LYS A 217 -63.39 7.51 -11.50
C LYS A 217 -63.85 6.63 -12.66
N LEU A 218 -63.01 5.72 -13.14
CA LEU A 218 -63.36 4.72 -14.16
C LEU A 218 -64.50 3.81 -13.68
N ASN A 219 -64.42 3.28 -12.46
CA ASN A 219 -65.47 2.43 -11.88
C ASN A 219 -66.81 3.17 -11.78
N ARG A 220 -66.81 4.46 -11.44
CA ARG A 220 -68.03 5.28 -11.43
C ARG A 220 -68.58 5.49 -12.84
N GLN A 221 -67.71 5.76 -13.81
CA GLN A 221 -68.12 5.90 -15.22
C GLN A 221 -68.71 4.60 -15.76
N SER A 222 -68.07 3.45 -15.48
CA SER A 222 -68.60 2.15 -15.88
C SER A 222 -69.92 1.82 -15.18
N GLN A 223 -70.08 2.19 -13.91
CA GLN A 223 -71.33 1.98 -13.18
C GLN A 223 -72.48 2.82 -13.74
N ILE A 224 -72.22 4.07 -14.16
CA ILE A 224 -73.23 4.93 -14.80
C ILE A 224 -73.62 4.35 -16.17
N LEU A 225 -72.64 3.92 -16.97
CA LEU A 225 -72.90 3.27 -18.27
C LEU A 225 -73.72 1.97 -18.12
N LEU A 226 -73.50 1.20 -17.05
CA LEU A 226 -74.28 0.00 -16.74
C LEU A 226 -75.72 0.31 -16.29
N GLN A 227 -76.00 1.54 -15.83
CA GLN A 227 -77.30 1.94 -15.29
C GLN A 227 -78.25 2.51 -16.36
N ASP A 228 -77.72 2.93 -17.52
CA ASP A 228 -78.45 3.65 -18.58
C ASP A 228 -78.90 2.80 -19.79
N ILE A 229 -78.79 1.45 -19.76
CA ILE A 229 -79.01 0.62 -20.95
C ILE A 229 -80.35 -0.14 -20.91
N SER A 230 -81.24 0.20 -21.85
CA SER A 230 -82.36 -0.65 -22.32
C SER A 230 -81.81 -1.82 -23.16
N PRO A 231 -82.26 -3.08 -22.95
CA PRO A 231 -81.30 -4.13 -22.59
C PRO A 231 -80.85 -5.09 -23.71
N GLU A 232 -81.42 -5.02 -24.91
CA GLU A 232 -81.31 -6.10 -25.92
C GLU A 232 -79.92 -6.26 -26.57
N GLU A 233 -79.69 -5.43 -27.59
CA GLU A 233 -78.61 -5.64 -28.57
C GLU A 233 -77.28 -4.99 -28.16
N ALA A 234 -77.30 -3.84 -27.49
CA ALA A 234 -76.08 -3.17 -27.06
C ALA A 234 -75.35 -3.94 -25.95
N LEU A 235 -76.11 -4.53 -25.02
CA LEU A 235 -75.57 -5.41 -24.00
C LEU A 235 -75.04 -6.71 -24.61
N GLN A 236 -75.77 -7.32 -25.55
CA GLN A 236 -75.30 -8.53 -26.23
C GLN A 236 -74.03 -8.28 -27.04
N LYS A 237 -73.93 -7.11 -27.71
CA LYS A 237 -72.72 -6.70 -28.41
C LYS A 237 -71.55 -6.43 -27.45
N ALA A 238 -71.79 -5.76 -26.33
CA ALA A 238 -70.77 -5.55 -25.30
C ALA A 238 -70.28 -6.87 -24.68
N LEU A 239 -71.17 -7.84 -24.45
CA LEU A 239 -70.81 -9.17 -23.97
C LEU A 239 -70.00 -9.94 -25.02
N GLN A 240 -70.34 -9.82 -26.30
CA GLN A 240 -69.56 -10.38 -27.41
C GLN A 240 -68.17 -9.72 -27.51
N ASP A 241 -68.08 -8.41 -27.34
CA ASP A 241 -66.82 -7.66 -27.34
C ASP A 241 -65.96 -8.05 -26.12
N ILE A 242 -66.55 -8.24 -24.94
CA ILE A 242 -65.85 -8.77 -23.76
C ILE A 242 -65.32 -10.19 -24.02
N ALA A 243 -66.12 -11.07 -24.64
CA ALA A 243 -65.69 -12.43 -24.96
C ALA A 243 -64.51 -12.44 -25.94
N THR A 244 -64.57 -11.63 -26.99
CA THR A 244 -63.49 -11.51 -27.99
C THR A 244 -62.23 -10.89 -27.39
N LEU A 245 -62.35 -9.82 -26.58
CA LEU A 245 -61.22 -9.21 -25.87
C LEU A 245 -60.61 -10.17 -24.84
N THR A 246 -61.43 -10.95 -24.14
CA THR A 246 -60.94 -11.96 -23.18
C THR A 246 -60.14 -13.04 -23.91
N GLN A 247 -60.65 -13.54 -25.04
CA GLN A 247 -59.93 -14.51 -25.87
C GLN A 247 -58.63 -13.92 -26.42
N ALA A 248 -58.64 -12.68 -26.90
CA ALA A 248 -57.45 -11.98 -27.38
C ALA A 248 -56.40 -11.81 -26.28
N LEU A 249 -56.82 -11.45 -25.07
CA LEU A 249 -55.95 -11.32 -23.90
C LEU A 249 -55.36 -12.68 -23.49
N GLU A 250 -56.15 -13.75 -23.51
CA GLU A 250 -55.66 -15.11 -23.24
C GLU A 250 -54.64 -15.57 -24.28
N MET A 251 -54.89 -15.32 -25.56
CA MET A 251 -53.91 -15.58 -26.62
C MET A 251 -52.62 -14.78 -26.41
N GLN A 252 -52.73 -13.49 -26.09
CA GLN A 252 -51.56 -12.65 -25.83
C GLN A 252 -50.78 -13.12 -24.60
N LYS A 253 -51.46 -13.54 -23.53
CA LYS A 253 -50.84 -14.13 -22.33
C LYS A 253 -50.08 -15.41 -22.68
N LEU A 254 -50.69 -16.30 -23.49
CA LEU A 254 -50.05 -17.54 -23.91
C LEU A 254 -48.82 -17.27 -24.78
N GLU A 255 -48.93 -16.34 -25.73
CA GLU A 255 -47.81 -15.94 -26.61
C GLU A 255 -46.67 -15.31 -25.80
N HIS A 256 -46.98 -14.42 -24.85
CA HIS A 256 -45.97 -13.85 -23.97
C HIS A 256 -45.32 -14.92 -23.08
N GLN A 257 -46.11 -15.85 -22.53
CA GLN A 257 -45.59 -16.97 -21.75
C GLN A 257 -44.63 -17.84 -22.57
N LYS A 258 -44.97 -18.10 -23.84
CA LYS A 258 -44.10 -18.82 -24.78
C LYS A 258 -42.82 -18.03 -25.05
N GLN A 259 -42.92 -16.73 -25.35
CA GLN A 259 -41.75 -15.88 -25.59
C GLN A 259 -40.80 -15.82 -24.39
N VAL A 260 -41.34 -15.68 -23.17
CA VAL A 260 -40.54 -15.70 -21.93
C VAL A 260 -39.83 -17.04 -21.78
N LYS A 261 -40.51 -18.15 -22.06
CA LYS A 261 -39.91 -19.48 -22.00
C LYS A 261 -38.79 -19.65 -23.04
N ASP A 262 -39.01 -19.20 -24.27
CA ASP A 262 -38.00 -19.22 -25.33
C ASP A 262 -36.77 -18.37 -24.96
N PHE A 263 -36.96 -17.17 -24.40
CA PHE A 263 -35.85 -16.35 -23.90
C PHE A 263 -35.12 -17.02 -22.74
N GLN A 264 -35.85 -17.64 -21.81
CA GLN A 264 -35.27 -18.38 -20.70
C GLN A 264 -34.42 -19.56 -21.20
N GLU A 265 -34.90 -20.31 -22.19
CA GLU A 265 -34.16 -21.42 -22.82
C GLU A 265 -32.93 -20.93 -23.59
N ARG A 266 -33.01 -19.79 -24.30
CA ARG A 266 -31.85 -19.13 -24.94
C ARG A 266 -30.81 -18.69 -23.92
N MET A 267 -31.25 -18.09 -22.82
CA MET A 267 -30.37 -17.70 -21.71
C MET A 267 -29.74 -18.90 -20.99
N GLN A 268 -30.43 -20.05 -20.97
CA GLN A 268 -29.91 -21.30 -20.42
C GLN A 268 -28.93 -22.01 -21.34
N SER A 269 -29.20 -21.99 -22.65
CA SER A 269 -28.37 -22.61 -23.69
C SER A 269 -27.19 -21.74 -24.14
N SER A 270 -27.16 -20.46 -23.74
CA SER A 270 -26.10 -19.50 -24.06
C SER A 270 -24.71 -20.06 -23.80
N GLU A 271 -23.82 -19.86 -24.77
CA GLU A 271 -22.42 -20.27 -24.74
C GLU A 271 -21.69 -19.67 -23.54
N LEU A 272 -21.98 -18.42 -23.19
CA LEU A 272 -21.45 -17.75 -22.02
C LEU A 272 -21.76 -18.51 -20.72
N ARG A 273 -22.94 -19.10 -20.58
CA ARG A 273 -23.28 -19.89 -19.37
C ARG A 273 -22.47 -21.18 -19.31
N ARG A 274 -22.22 -21.82 -20.45
CA ARG A 274 -21.33 -23.00 -20.56
C ARG A 274 -19.86 -22.63 -20.30
N GLU A 275 -19.40 -21.50 -20.80
CA GLU A 275 -18.06 -20.97 -20.56
C GLU A 275 -17.85 -20.64 -19.09
N VAL A 276 -18.82 -19.98 -18.43
CA VAL A 276 -18.76 -19.73 -16.99
C VAL A 276 -18.69 -21.04 -16.19
N ALA A 277 -19.44 -22.08 -16.59
CA ALA A 277 -19.36 -23.38 -15.95
C ALA A 277 -17.99 -24.05 -16.17
N ALA A 278 -17.44 -23.97 -17.37
CA ALA A 278 -16.11 -24.52 -17.70
C ALA A 278 -14.99 -23.79 -16.94
N LEU A 279 -15.03 -22.46 -16.87
CA LEU A 279 -14.07 -21.66 -16.11
C LEU A 279 -14.14 -21.96 -14.61
N LYS A 280 -15.34 -22.19 -14.06
CA LYS A 280 -15.50 -22.64 -12.67
C LYS A 280 -14.82 -23.98 -12.43
N GLN A 281 -15.07 -24.97 -13.29
CA GLN A 281 -14.38 -26.27 -13.20
C GLN A 281 -12.86 -26.13 -13.33
N GLN A 282 -12.37 -25.24 -14.19
CA GLN A 282 -10.95 -24.97 -14.32
C GLN A 282 -10.35 -24.32 -13.06
N ILE A 283 -11.07 -23.41 -12.41
CA ILE A 283 -10.66 -22.83 -11.12
C ILE A 283 -10.57 -23.92 -10.06
N ASP A 284 -11.55 -24.82 -9.98
CA ASP A 284 -11.56 -25.90 -9.00
C ASP A 284 -10.34 -26.83 -9.19
N LEU A 285 -10.05 -27.23 -10.43
CA LEU A 285 -8.87 -28.05 -10.75
C LEU A 285 -7.55 -27.34 -10.37
N LEU A 286 -7.42 -26.04 -10.67
CA LEU A 286 -6.23 -25.27 -10.29
C LEU A 286 -6.10 -25.11 -8.77
N GLN A 287 -7.22 -25.05 -8.03
CA GLN A 287 -7.21 -25.04 -6.57
C GLN A 287 -6.73 -26.38 -6.00
N GLU A 288 -7.16 -27.49 -6.59
CA GLU A 288 -6.67 -28.83 -6.23
C GLU A 288 -5.16 -28.97 -6.51
N GLU A 289 -4.70 -28.58 -7.70
CA GLU A 289 -3.27 -28.57 -8.03
C GLU A 289 -2.46 -27.69 -7.08
N LYS A 290 -2.95 -26.50 -6.76
CA LYS A 290 -2.32 -25.60 -5.78
C LYS A 290 -2.22 -26.27 -4.41
N ALA A 291 -3.29 -26.91 -3.92
CA ALA A 291 -3.28 -27.61 -2.65
C ALA A 291 -2.28 -28.79 -2.65
N GLU A 292 -2.17 -29.53 -3.76
CA GLU A 292 -1.16 -30.57 -3.92
C GLU A 292 0.26 -30.01 -3.89
N TRP A 293 0.52 -28.88 -4.56
CA TRP A 293 1.83 -28.22 -4.54
C TRP A 293 2.17 -27.70 -3.14
N GLU A 294 1.21 -27.13 -2.42
CA GLU A 294 1.38 -26.69 -1.04
C GLU A 294 1.73 -27.87 -0.11
N ASP A 295 1.06 -29.01 -0.26
CA ASP A 295 1.37 -30.23 0.49
C ASP A 295 2.77 -30.79 0.15
N ARG A 296 3.14 -30.80 -1.14
CA ARG A 296 4.50 -31.19 -1.57
C ARG A 296 5.57 -30.25 -0.99
N CYS A 297 5.34 -28.94 -1.01
CA CYS A 297 6.23 -27.95 -0.39
C CYS A 297 6.35 -28.17 1.12
N ALA A 298 5.23 -28.37 1.83
CA ALA A 298 5.22 -28.65 3.26
C ALA A 298 6.01 -29.93 3.59
N LYS A 299 5.82 -31.02 2.82
CA LYS A 299 6.58 -32.27 2.96
C LYS A 299 8.08 -32.06 2.72
N ALA A 300 8.46 -31.30 1.68
CA ALA A 300 9.86 -30.99 1.38
C ALA A 300 10.52 -30.13 2.48
N GLU A 301 9.80 -29.18 3.08
CA GLU A 301 10.29 -28.40 4.22
C GLU A 301 10.54 -29.27 5.46
N VAL A 302 9.64 -30.20 5.75
CA VAL A 302 9.80 -31.17 6.85
C VAL A 302 11.02 -32.06 6.61
N GLN A 303 11.22 -32.54 5.37
CA GLN A 303 12.41 -33.30 5.00
C GLN A 303 13.69 -32.48 5.15
N ARG A 304 13.72 -31.20 4.71
CA ARG A 304 14.87 -30.32 4.89
C ARG A 304 15.23 -30.10 6.36
N LYS A 305 14.22 -29.87 7.21
CA LYS A 305 14.39 -29.75 8.67
C LYS A 305 14.92 -31.05 9.29
N SER A 306 14.55 -32.22 8.74
CA SER A 306 15.09 -33.52 9.19
C SER A 306 16.56 -33.76 8.78
N TYR A 307 16.96 -33.34 7.58
CA TYR A 307 18.35 -33.42 7.11
C TYR A 307 19.27 -32.44 7.83
N ASP A 308 18.78 -31.24 8.15
CA ASP A 308 19.52 -30.23 8.92
C ASP A 308 19.74 -30.71 10.38
N ARG A 309 18.71 -31.35 10.96
CA ARG A 309 18.83 -32.01 12.28
C ARG A 309 19.75 -33.22 12.28
N SER A 310 19.91 -33.91 11.14
CA SER A 310 20.83 -35.04 10.97
C SER A 310 22.24 -34.65 10.51
N SER A 311 22.47 -33.39 10.11
CA SER A 311 23.78 -32.86 9.69
C SER A 311 24.56 -32.17 10.81
N SER A 312 23.96 -31.99 11.98
CA SER A 312 24.73 -31.84 13.21
C SER A 312 25.24 -33.23 13.61
N TRP A 313 26.57 -33.36 13.81
CA TRP A 313 27.34 -34.58 14.11
C TRP A 313 27.86 -35.41 12.92
N ARG A 314 28.95 -34.95 12.28
CA ARG A 314 30.20 -35.73 12.11
C ARG A 314 31.42 -34.80 11.95
N PRO A 315 32.53 -35.01 12.70
CA PRO A 315 33.82 -34.39 12.42
C PRO A 315 34.44 -34.98 11.13
N ILE A 316 35.00 -34.11 10.29
CA ILE A 316 35.75 -34.48 9.08
C ILE A 316 37.14 -35.03 9.49
N PRO A 317 37.59 -36.21 9.00
CA PRO A 317 38.94 -36.72 9.23
C PRO A 317 39.94 -36.10 8.23
N HIS A 318 41.06 -35.59 8.73
CA HIS A 318 42.18 -35.13 7.90
C HIS A 318 43.03 -36.32 7.40
N PRO A 319 43.62 -36.27 6.18
CA PRO A 319 44.51 -37.31 5.67
C PRO A 319 45.91 -37.24 6.30
N LEU A 320 46.46 -38.42 6.61
CA LEU A 320 47.81 -38.65 7.14
C LEU A 320 48.86 -38.59 6.01
N HIS A 321 50.02 -37.97 6.30
CA HIS A 321 51.31 -38.22 5.61
C HIS A 321 52.42 -38.45 6.65
N PRO A 322 53.55 -39.14 6.29
CA PRO A 322 54.36 -39.90 7.23
C PRO A 322 55.50 -39.14 7.94
N LEU A 323 55.67 -39.51 9.21
CA LEU A 323 56.88 -39.63 10.05
C LEU A 323 58.10 -38.69 9.84
N HIS A 324 58.48 -37.97 10.91
CA HIS A 324 59.73 -38.22 11.62
C HIS A 324 59.74 -37.67 13.08
N LEU A 325 60.49 -38.39 13.91
CA LEU A 325 60.70 -38.33 15.37
C LEU A 325 60.92 -36.94 16.01
N ARG A 326 60.38 -36.75 17.23
CA ARG A 326 61.12 -36.78 18.52
C ARG A 326 60.20 -36.40 19.71
N HIS A 327 60.13 -37.30 20.71
CA HIS A 327 60.27 -37.12 22.18
C HIS A 327 59.68 -35.86 22.86
N LEU A 328 59.04 -35.83 24.05
CA LEU A 328 58.70 -36.77 25.13
C LEU A 328 57.72 -36.02 26.07
N LEU A 329 56.83 -36.79 26.71
CA LEU A 329 56.26 -36.67 28.07
C LEU A 329 55.32 -35.53 28.52
N HIS A 330 54.24 -36.04 29.15
CA HIS A 330 53.50 -35.57 30.33
C HIS A 330 52.30 -34.63 30.18
N HIS A 331 51.11 -35.23 30.27
CA HIS A 331 49.92 -34.70 30.94
C HIS A 331 50.24 -34.37 32.42
N PRO A 332 49.51 -33.43 33.06
CA PRO A 332 48.34 -33.87 33.84
C PRO A 332 47.10 -32.97 33.77
N HIS A 333 45.98 -33.65 34.04
CA HIS A 333 44.63 -33.24 34.45
C HIS A 333 44.45 -31.88 35.17
N HIS A 334 43.32 -31.21 34.91
CA HIS A 334 42.20 -30.94 35.85
C HIS A 334 41.18 -30.00 35.18
N GLN A 335 39.96 -30.48 34.89
CA GLN A 335 38.72 -30.27 35.67
C GLN A 335 38.29 -28.80 35.79
N HIS A 336 37.21 -28.45 35.10
CA HIS A 336 36.36 -27.30 35.45
C HIS A 336 34.92 -27.78 35.74
N PRO A 337 34.23 -27.24 36.76
CA PRO A 337 32.96 -27.76 37.23
C PRO A 337 31.79 -27.37 36.32
N GLN A 338 30.85 -28.29 36.18
CA GLN A 338 29.54 -28.06 35.57
C GLN A 338 28.66 -27.21 36.50
N LEU A 339 28.06 -26.17 35.95
CA LEU A 339 26.79 -25.60 36.44
C LEU A 339 25.72 -25.96 35.40
N PRO A 340 24.55 -26.50 35.80
CA PRO A 340 23.53 -26.98 34.87
C PRO A 340 22.71 -25.82 34.30
N ILE A 341 22.63 -25.71 32.98
CA ILE A 341 21.59 -24.94 32.28
C ILE A 341 20.47 -25.94 31.95
N PRO A 342 19.22 -25.74 32.41
CA PRO A 342 18.11 -26.60 32.03
C PRO A 342 17.83 -26.53 30.53
N LEU A 343 17.70 -27.73 29.98
CA LEU A 343 17.57 -28.09 28.59
C LEU A 343 16.15 -27.80 28.08
N GLY A 344 16.00 -26.83 27.18
CA GLY A 344 15.26 -26.93 25.90
C GLY A 344 13.81 -27.44 25.82
N LYS A 345 13.11 -27.73 26.91
CA LYS A 345 11.68 -28.09 26.91
C LYS A 345 10.83 -27.07 27.64
N GLU A 346 11.29 -26.55 28.77
CA GLU A 346 10.56 -25.56 29.56
C GLU A 346 10.40 -24.22 28.84
N ALA A 347 11.39 -23.78 28.05
CA ALA A 347 11.29 -22.52 27.31
C ALA A 347 10.26 -22.54 26.17
N LEU A 348 9.96 -23.72 25.61
CA LEU A 348 8.88 -23.90 24.64
C LEU A 348 7.52 -23.96 25.33
N ASP A 349 7.49 -24.59 26.51
CA ASP A 349 6.28 -24.70 27.34
C ASP A 349 5.85 -23.32 27.88
N ILE A 350 6.80 -22.49 28.34
CA ILE A 350 6.52 -21.11 28.80
C ILE A 350 6.00 -20.23 27.66
N ARG A 351 6.52 -20.39 26.44
CA ARG A 351 6.05 -19.63 25.27
C ARG A 351 4.66 -20.06 24.84
N GLN A 352 4.38 -21.36 24.84
CA GLN A 352 3.06 -21.89 24.50
C GLN A 352 2.04 -21.52 25.57
N GLN A 353 2.40 -21.65 26.86
CA GLN A 353 1.58 -21.25 27.99
C GLN A 353 1.25 -19.75 27.97
N ALA A 354 2.19 -18.88 27.59
CA ALA A 354 1.94 -17.45 27.45
C ALA A 354 0.96 -17.13 26.30
N VAL A 355 1.03 -17.89 25.19
CA VAL A 355 0.11 -17.74 24.05
C VAL A 355 -1.28 -18.24 24.43
N ASP A 356 -1.38 -19.36 25.12
CA ASP A 356 -2.67 -19.92 25.55
C ASP A 356 -3.33 -19.02 26.61
N GLU A 357 -2.55 -18.44 27.53
CA GLU A 357 -3.02 -17.44 28.48
C GLU A 357 -3.49 -16.15 27.78
N MET A 358 -2.75 -15.69 26.76
CA MET A 358 -3.14 -14.53 25.95
C MET A 358 -4.45 -14.78 25.20
N MET A 359 -4.59 -15.96 24.57
CA MET A 359 -5.80 -16.35 23.86
C MET A 359 -6.99 -16.54 24.81
N GLU A 360 -6.77 -17.06 26.02
CA GLU A 360 -7.80 -17.11 27.06
C GLU A 360 -8.21 -15.71 27.55
N ARG A 361 -7.28 -14.77 27.72
CA ARG A 361 -7.60 -13.38 28.10
C ARG A 361 -8.37 -12.63 27.02
N ILE A 362 -8.09 -12.89 25.74
CA ILE A 362 -8.88 -12.37 24.62
C ILE A 362 -10.28 -12.99 24.63
N LYS A 363 -10.38 -14.30 24.85
CA LYS A 363 -11.66 -15.04 24.85
C LYS A 363 -12.55 -14.72 26.06
N LYS A 364 -11.96 -14.43 27.22
CA LYS A 364 -12.65 -14.01 28.45
C LYS A 364 -12.97 -12.49 28.46
N GLY A 365 -12.39 -11.74 27.52
CA GLY A 365 -12.55 -10.29 27.40
C GLY A 365 -11.80 -9.53 28.49
N VAL A 366 -11.22 -8.38 28.12
CA VAL A 366 -10.61 -7.47 29.10
C VAL A 366 -11.72 -6.68 29.78
N GLN A 367 -11.87 -6.81 31.10
CA GLN A 367 -12.72 -5.91 31.89
C GLN A 367 -12.07 -4.53 31.93
N LEU A 368 -12.41 -3.71 30.92
CA LEU A 368 -12.11 -2.29 30.95
C LEU A 368 -12.85 -1.67 32.13
N ARG A 369 -12.11 -0.97 32.99
CA ARG A 369 -12.66 -0.24 34.13
C ARG A 369 -13.73 0.73 33.59
N PRO A 370 -14.98 0.72 34.09
CA PRO A 370 -15.99 1.66 33.64
C PRO A 370 -15.48 3.08 33.89
N VAL A 371 -15.31 3.85 32.82
CA VAL A 371 -15.13 5.30 32.94
C VAL A 371 -16.43 5.84 33.51
N SER A 372 -16.33 6.49 34.66
CA SER A 372 -17.45 7.02 35.43
C SER A 372 -18.45 7.76 34.52
N PRO A 373 -19.76 7.46 34.61
CA PRO A 373 -20.78 8.18 33.87
C PRO A 373 -20.91 9.56 34.50
N ALA A 374 -20.24 10.56 33.92
CA ALA A 374 -20.70 11.93 34.08
C ALA A 374 -22.10 11.99 33.46
N THR A 375 -23.07 12.30 34.32
CA THR A 375 -24.50 12.49 34.05
C THR A 375 -24.80 13.00 32.65
N SER A 376 -25.22 12.09 31.77
CA SER A 376 -25.96 12.41 30.55
C SER A 376 -27.30 11.71 30.66
N ARG A 377 -28.30 12.55 30.92
CA ARG A 377 -29.69 12.23 31.18
C ARG A 377 -30.27 11.48 29.97
N ALA A 378 -30.72 10.25 30.19
CA ALA A 378 -31.61 9.57 29.25
C ALA A 378 -32.85 10.45 29.04
N LYS A 379 -32.93 11.11 27.87
CA LYS A 379 -34.18 11.64 27.35
C LYS A 379 -34.83 10.55 26.52
N LYS A 380 -36.06 10.21 26.90
CA LYS A 380 -37.09 9.57 26.06
C LYS A 380 -37.12 10.22 24.66
N PRO A 381 -37.59 9.51 23.61
CA PRO A 381 -37.67 10.07 22.27
C PRO A 381 -38.58 11.29 22.31
N GLN A 382 -37.96 12.45 22.36
CA GLN A 382 -38.62 13.74 22.35
C GLN A 382 -38.65 14.11 20.89
N LYS A 383 -39.85 14.16 20.32
CA LYS A 383 -40.20 14.66 18.99
C LYS A 383 -39.25 15.83 18.64
N VAL A 384 -38.18 15.52 17.90
CA VAL A 384 -37.18 16.51 17.51
C VAL A 384 -37.83 17.25 16.36
N THR A 385 -38.02 18.55 16.53
CA THR A 385 -38.30 19.44 15.43
C THR A 385 -37.28 19.17 14.32
N PRO A 386 -37.68 19.00 13.05
CA PRO A 386 -36.72 18.79 11.98
C PRO A 386 -35.95 20.10 11.83
N ASP A 387 -34.78 20.20 12.46
CA ASP A 387 -33.75 21.05 11.88
C ASP A 387 -33.36 20.33 10.59
N SER A 388 -33.92 20.81 9.49
CA SER A 388 -33.69 20.24 8.16
C SER A 388 -32.20 20.03 7.93
N ALA A 389 -31.82 18.98 7.21
CA ALA A 389 -30.42 18.74 6.82
C ALA A 389 -29.76 19.99 6.23
N ILE A 390 -30.55 20.84 5.57
CA ILE A 390 -30.17 22.15 5.04
C ILE A 390 -29.77 23.15 6.14
N GLN A 391 -30.47 23.16 7.27
CA GLN A 391 -30.20 24.04 8.41
C GLN A 391 -28.95 23.58 9.19
N GLU A 392 -28.74 22.27 9.34
CA GLU A 392 -27.49 21.73 9.89
C GLU A 392 -26.29 21.99 8.95
N LEU A 393 -26.47 21.80 7.64
CA LEU A 393 -25.48 22.15 6.61
C LEU A 393 -25.08 23.63 6.67
N LYS A 394 -26.05 24.52 6.81
CA LYS A 394 -25.79 25.96 7.00
C LYS A 394 -24.95 26.21 8.25
N GLY A 395 -25.28 25.57 9.36
CA GLY A 395 -24.48 25.67 10.59
C GLY A 395 -23.04 25.16 10.43
N ILE A 396 -22.81 24.16 9.59
CA ILE A 396 -21.45 23.69 9.24
C ILE A 396 -20.74 24.70 8.34
N LEU A 397 -21.41 25.21 7.30
CA LEU A 397 -20.83 26.19 6.38
C LEU A 397 -20.46 27.51 7.07
N ASP A 398 -21.25 27.93 8.06
CA ASP A 398 -20.96 29.12 8.88
C ASP A 398 -19.68 28.96 9.73
N THR A 399 -19.29 27.71 10.07
CA THR A 399 -18.00 27.46 10.76
C THR A 399 -16.78 27.68 9.86
N PHE A 400 -16.93 27.57 8.54
CA PHE A 400 -15.86 27.89 7.58
C PHE A 400 -15.80 29.38 7.23
N GLN A 401 -16.92 30.11 7.35
CA GLN A 401 -16.97 31.54 7.02
C GLN A 401 -16.46 32.45 8.14
N ARG A 402 -16.24 31.92 9.36
CA ARG A 402 -15.70 32.71 10.47
C ARG A 402 -14.18 32.59 10.50
N PRO A 403 -13.41 33.60 10.05
CA PRO A 403 -11.97 33.61 10.26
C PRO A 403 -11.70 33.57 11.76
N THR A 404 -10.91 32.59 12.21
CA THR A 404 -10.48 32.42 13.60
C THR A 404 -9.69 33.66 14.05
N PRO A 405 -10.14 34.41 15.06
CA PRO A 405 -9.37 35.52 15.59
C PRO A 405 -8.41 35.01 16.66
N ALA A 406 -7.18 34.65 16.26
CA ALA A 406 -6.07 34.40 17.19
C ALA A 406 -4.76 34.97 16.64
N GLN A 407 -4.47 36.20 17.08
CA GLN A 407 -3.16 36.81 17.34
C GLN A 407 -2.06 36.71 16.26
N TYR A 408 -1.98 37.75 15.42
CA TYR A 408 -0.70 38.22 14.87
C TYR A 408 -0.54 39.72 15.14
N LYS A 409 0.54 40.10 15.85
CA LYS A 409 1.04 41.47 15.85
C LYS A 409 1.98 41.64 14.65
N ALA A 410 1.56 42.53 13.75
CA ALA A 410 2.31 43.46 12.91
C ALA A 410 3.40 42.95 11.94
N GLY A 411 3.12 43.11 10.64
CA GLY A 411 4.14 43.50 9.65
C GLY A 411 3.96 42.97 8.22
N ALA A 412 3.46 43.84 7.33
CA ALA A 412 3.59 43.82 5.85
C ALA A 412 2.54 43.03 5.00
N PRO A 413 2.25 43.50 3.77
CA PRO A 413 1.01 43.23 3.05
C PRO A 413 1.04 41.93 2.23
N ALA A 414 -0.15 41.34 2.07
CA ALA A 414 -0.39 40.12 1.32
C ALA A 414 -0.12 40.25 -0.18
N PRO A 415 0.38 39.19 -0.83
CA PRO A 415 0.01 38.84 -2.19
C PRO A 415 -1.04 37.71 -2.19
N GLU A 416 -2.05 37.87 -3.02
CA GLU A 416 -3.04 36.84 -3.34
C GLU A 416 -2.37 35.63 -4.01
N GLY A 417 -2.74 34.43 -3.55
CA GLY A 417 -2.34 33.15 -4.16
C GLY A 417 -1.79 32.17 -3.12
N ASN A 418 -2.61 31.16 -2.79
CA ASN A 418 -2.32 30.02 -1.90
C ASN A 418 -2.16 30.38 -0.41
N ALA A 419 -3.29 30.42 0.30
CA ALA A 419 -3.29 30.33 1.76
C ALA A 419 -2.93 28.89 2.18
N GLU A 420 -1.65 28.54 2.11
CA GLU A 420 -1.14 27.34 2.75
C GLU A 420 -1.49 27.41 4.25
N THR A 421 -2.25 26.41 4.70
CA THR A 421 -2.64 26.30 6.11
C THR A 421 -1.39 26.12 6.97
N GLU A 422 -1.42 26.55 8.24
CA GLU A 422 -0.30 26.36 9.17
C GLU A 422 0.10 24.87 9.28
N LEU A 423 -0.89 23.98 9.15
CA LEU A 423 -0.74 22.55 8.97
C LEU A 423 0.12 22.17 7.76
N GLU A 424 -0.16 22.71 6.57
CA GLU A 424 0.65 22.45 5.36
C GLU A 424 2.08 22.95 5.52
N ARG A 425 2.27 24.14 6.10
CA ARG A 425 3.62 24.69 6.35
C ARG A 425 4.43 23.81 7.30
N VAL A 426 3.80 23.27 8.35
CA VAL A 426 4.46 22.35 9.29
C VAL A 426 4.74 21.01 8.62
N LEU A 427 3.79 20.45 7.86
CA LEU A 427 3.98 19.19 7.14
C LEU A 427 5.09 19.29 6.08
N GLN A 428 5.22 20.43 5.40
CA GLN A 428 6.25 20.68 4.41
C GLN A 428 7.61 20.89 5.08
N ARG A 429 7.69 21.63 6.20
CA ARG A 429 8.92 21.72 7.01
C ARG A 429 9.41 20.34 7.47
N ARG A 430 8.51 19.48 7.94
CA ARG A 430 8.83 18.08 8.30
C ARG A 430 9.33 17.25 7.11
N ARG A 431 8.76 17.48 5.92
CA ARG A 431 9.17 16.81 4.68
C ARG A 431 10.58 17.24 4.27
N CYS A 432 10.87 18.54 4.31
CA CYS A 432 12.20 19.09 4.01
C CYS A 432 13.26 18.68 5.03
N ALA A 433 12.94 18.61 6.33
CA ALA A 433 13.85 18.12 7.35
C ALA A 433 14.19 16.63 7.14
N PHE A 434 13.19 15.82 6.79
CA PHE A 434 13.38 14.40 6.45
C PHE A 434 14.26 14.21 5.20
N GLU A 435 14.05 15.01 4.15
CA GLU A 435 14.88 15.02 2.94
C GLU A 435 16.32 15.49 3.22
N THR A 436 16.51 16.49 4.08
CA THR A 436 17.85 17.00 4.46
C THR A 436 18.67 15.95 5.22
N THR A 437 18.03 15.19 6.13
CA THR A 437 18.69 14.08 6.82
C THR A 437 19.05 12.89 5.90
N GLN A 438 18.34 12.72 4.78
CA GLN A 438 18.72 11.77 3.75
C GLN A 438 19.93 12.25 2.94
N ASN A 439 19.98 13.54 2.57
CA ASN A 439 21.10 14.10 1.81
C ASN A 439 22.39 14.19 2.63
N SER A 440 22.33 14.52 3.92
CA SER A 440 23.51 14.54 4.81
C SER A 440 24.13 13.15 5.00
N ARG A 441 23.33 12.08 4.85
CA ARG A 441 23.79 10.69 4.89
C ARG A 441 24.53 10.28 3.62
N VAL A 442 24.25 10.92 2.49
CA VAL A 442 24.91 10.70 1.20
C VAL A 442 26.23 11.50 1.10
N GLU A 443 26.29 12.68 1.71
CA GLU A 443 27.52 13.52 1.70
C GLU A 443 28.62 13.01 2.63
N ALA A 444 28.28 12.36 3.76
CA ALA A 444 29.27 11.78 4.68
C ALA A 444 30.01 10.55 4.10
N SER A 445 29.48 9.91 3.07
CA SER A 445 30.12 8.78 2.36
C SER A 445 31.03 9.21 1.21
N SER A 446 31.09 10.49 0.86
CA SER A 446 31.76 10.97 -0.37
C SER A 446 33.16 11.56 -0.16
N THR A 447 33.72 11.54 1.05
CA THR A 447 35.04 12.13 1.34
C THR A 447 36.21 11.16 1.18
N LEU A 448 36.35 10.50 0.03
CA LEU A 448 37.64 9.94 -0.42
C LEU A 448 37.78 9.98 -1.95
N LEU A 449 38.61 10.94 -2.39
CA LEU A 449 39.33 11.10 -3.68
C LEU A 449 38.68 11.88 -4.84
N PRO A 450 39.47 12.74 -5.54
CA PRO A 450 38.97 13.73 -6.51
C PRO A 450 39.18 13.30 -7.97
N SER A 451 38.25 13.64 -8.86
CA SER A 451 38.50 13.90 -10.30
C SER A 451 37.21 14.45 -10.93
N SER A 452 37.06 15.77 -11.07
CA SER A 452 37.46 16.60 -12.21
C SER A 452 36.36 16.73 -13.29
N VAL A 453 35.88 17.99 -13.40
CA VAL A 453 35.41 18.71 -14.60
C VAL A 453 34.16 18.18 -15.34
N LEU A 454 33.01 18.87 -15.23
CA LEU A 454 32.63 20.08 -15.97
C LEU A 454 31.20 20.49 -15.59
N ASP A 455 31.04 21.77 -15.25
CA ASP A 455 29.76 22.48 -15.19
C ASP A 455 29.87 23.74 -16.08
N MET A 456 28.72 24.37 -16.36
CA MET A 456 28.47 25.58 -17.15
C MET A 456 28.40 25.38 -18.69
N THR A 457 27.40 25.84 -19.46
CA THR A 457 26.36 26.85 -19.20
C THR A 457 25.27 26.83 -20.28
N ARG A 458 24.08 27.28 -19.86
CA ARG A 458 22.90 27.77 -20.60
C ARG A 458 23.24 28.92 -21.58
N VAL A 459 22.50 29.06 -22.71
CA VAL A 459 21.84 30.32 -23.22
C VAL A 459 21.37 30.27 -24.70
N LYS A 460 20.09 30.68 -24.90
CA LYS A 460 19.35 31.38 -26.00
C LYS A 460 19.35 30.93 -27.49
N ALA A 461 18.12 30.61 -27.95
CA ALA A 461 17.28 31.28 -28.96
C ALA A 461 17.89 32.04 -30.17
N ALA A 462 17.51 31.64 -31.41
CA ALA A 462 16.73 32.40 -32.41
C ALA A 462 16.98 31.92 -33.88
N VAL A 463 15.93 31.98 -34.70
CA VAL A 463 15.73 31.52 -36.11
C VAL A 463 16.29 32.57 -37.12
N PRO A 464 16.72 32.23 -38.36
CA PRO A 464 15.86 32.39 -39.57
C PRO A 464 16.08 31.40 -40.75
N GLN A 465 15.14 31.47 -41.70
CA GLN A 465 14.82 30.59 -42.85
C GLN A 465 15.71 30.71 -44.11
N ALA A 466 15.58 29.69 -44.99
CA ALA A 466 15.43 29.72 -46.47
C ALA A 466 16.63 29.45 -47.44
N GLN A 467 16.61 28.22 -48.03
CA GLN A 467 16.74 27.76 -49.46
C GLN A 467 17.82 28.34 -50.44
N PRO A 468 18.07 27.77 -51.65
CA PRO A 468 17.99 26.38 -52.22
C PRO A 468 19.24 25.97 -53.07
N HIS A 469 19.36 24.70 -53.52
CA HIS A 469 19.75 24.26 -54.90
C HIS A 469 20.20 22.79 -54.97
N CYS A 470 19.63 22.04 -55.93
CA CYS A 470 20.24 20.88 -56.60
C CYS A 470 20.37 21.21 -58.11
N PRO A 471 21.22 20.49 -58.86
CA PRO A 471 20.65 19.63 -59.90
C PRO A 471 21.39 18.30 -60.16
N GLU A 472 20.62 17.34 -60.67
CA GLU A 472 20.97 16.06 -61.32
C GLU A 472 21.58 16.29 -62.73
N PRO A 473 22.13 15.27 -63.46
CA PRO A 473 21.27 14.50 -64.38
C PRO A 473 21.69 13.05 -64.79
N ALA A 474 20.70 12.15 -64.86
CA ALA A 474 20.24 11.40 -66.07
C ALA A 474 21.02 10.16 -66.62
N PRO A 475 20.47 9.40 -67.63
CA PRO A 475 19.49 8.31 -67.45
C PRO A 475 19.76 7.07 -68.34
N SER A 476 18.91 6.02 -68.30
CA SER A 476 18.21 5.41 -69.47
C SER A 476 17.80 3.93 -69.34
N GLN A 477 16.52 3.69 -69.70
CA GLN A 477 15.92 2.55 -70.42
C GLN A 477 15.41 1.29 -69.67
N GLU A 478 14.08 1.19 -69.72
CA GLU A 478 13.18 0.02 -69.61
C GLU A 478 13.20 -0.82 -70.93
N PRO A 479 12.71 -2.09 -70.99
CA PRO A 479 11.31 -2.45 -70.71
C PRO A 479 11.00 -3.87 -70.15
N SER A 480 9.72 -4.06 -69.81
CA SER A 480 8.97 -5.31 -69.50
C SER A 480 8.72 -6.19 -70.78
N PRO A 481 7.89 -7.28 -70.87
CA PRO A 481 7.07 -8.05 -69.89
C PRO A 481 6.92 -9.61 -70.11
N SER A 482 6.24 -10.30 -69.16
CA SER A 482 5.23 -11.40 -69.31
C SER A 482 5.55 -12.90 -69.61
N LEU A 483 4.70 -13.74 -68.98
CA LEU A 483 4.10 -15.05 -69.40
C LEU A 483 4.81 -16.42 -69.18
N ALA A 484 4.29 -17.13 -68.16
CA ALA A 484 3.76 -18.51 -68.14
C ALA A 484 4.62 -19.79 -68.29
N LYS A 485 4.15 -20.82 -67.53
CA LYS A 485 4.32 -22.29 -67.69
C LYS A 485 5.71 -22.86 -67.39
N GLU A 486 5.92 -24.05 -66.84
CA GLU A 486 5.15 -25.11 -66.17
C GLU A 486 6.23 -26.15 -65.76
N MET A 487 5.94 -26.98 -64.75
CA MET A 487 6.37 -28.38 -64.66
C MET A 487 7.79 -28.82 -64.17
N HIS A 488 7.74 -29.79 -63.23
CA HIS A 488 8.70 -30.85 -62.86
C HIS A 488 9.97 -30.41 -62.10
N SER A 489 10.50 -31.09 -61.07
CA SER A 489 10.28 -32.36 -60.35
C SER A 489 11.32 -32.28 -59.20
N GLN A 490 11.07 -32.54 -57.92
CA GLN A 490 10.99 -33.87 -57.31
C GLN A 490 10.72 -33.69 -55.80
N GLN A 491 9.66 -34.36 -55.33
CA GLN A 491 9.37 -34.77 -53.95
C GLN A 491 10.30 -35.96 -53.54
N PRO A 492 10.16 -36.67 -52.38
CA PRO A 492 9.20 -36.54 -51.28
C PRO A 492 9.75 -36.76 -49.84
N SER A 493 8.92 -36.44 -48.83
CA SER A 493 8.33 -37.40 -47.84
C SER A 493 7.80 -36.61 -46.63
N ASN A 494 6.48 -36.49 -46.44
CA ASN A 494 5.52 -37.45 -45.84
C ASN A 494 5.65 -37.50 -44.30
N PHE A 495 4.59 -37.47 -43.47
CA PHE A 495 3.14 -37.38 -43.62
C PHE A 495 2.56 -37.19 -42.19
N CYS A 496 1.36 -36.61 -42.07
CA CYS A 496 0.46 -36.80 -40.92
C CYS A 496 0.00 -38.28 -40.79
N PRO A 497 -0.90 -38.59 -39.85
CA PRO A 497 -2.08 -39.33 -40.26
C PRO A 497 -3.40 -38.64 -39.89
N SER A 498 -4.24 -38.60 -40.93
CA SER A 498 -5.66 -38.32 -41.05
C SER A 498 -6.51 -39.40 -40.31
N SER A 499 -7.85 -39.37 -40.16
CA SER A 499 -8.90 -39.01 -41.13
C SER A 499 -10.32 -39.18 -40.56
N LEU A 500 -11.29 -38.71 -41.37
CA LEU A 500 -12.73 -39.06 -41.53
C LEU A 500 -13.72 -38.22 -40.70
N GLY A 501 -14.61 -37.37 -41.23
CA GLY A 501 -15.02 -37.05 -42.60
C GLY A 501 -16.37 -37.69 -42.96
N PHE A 502 -17.46 -36.89 -43.05
CA PHE A 502 -18.46 -36.97 -44.14
C PHE A 502 -19.49 -35.81 -44.07
N VAL A 503 -19.67 -35.12 -45.20
CA VAL A 503 -20.77 -34.20 -45.48
C VAL A 503 -21.57 -34.80 -46.63
N TYR A 504 -22.91 -34.80 -46.53
CA TYR A 504 -23.80 -34.97 -47.68
C TYR A 504 -24.83 -33.84 -47.68
N LEU A 505 -24.87 -33.11 -48.80
CA LEU A 505 -25.99 -32.28 -49.23
C LEU A 505 -26.81 -33.09 -50.24
N PHE A 506 -28.14 -33.04 -50.13
CA PHE A 506 -29.05 -33.26 -51.26
C PHE A 506 -30.24 -32.30 -51.16
N SER A 507 -30.48 -31.61 -52.28
CA SER A 507 -31.65 -30.79 -52.64
C SER A 507 -32.77 -31.73 -53.09
N THR A 508 -34.06 -31.54 -52.81
CA THR A 508 -35.02 -30.74 -53.61
C THR A 508 -36.43 -31.06 -53.08
N SER A 509 -37.29 -30.04 -52.90
CA SER A 509 -38.59 -29.85 -53.57
C SER A 509 -39.50 -28.89 -52.82
#